data_AF-A0A834N5Q2-F1
#
_entry.id   AF-A0A834N5Q2-F1
#
_cell.length_a   1.000
_cell.length_b   1.000
_cell.length_c   1.000
_cell.angle_alpha   90.00
_cell.angle_beta   90.00
_cell.angle_gamma   90.00
#
_symmetry.space_group_name_H-M   'P 1'
#
loop_
_entity.id
_entity.type
_entity.pdbx_description
1 polymer ?
#
loop_
_entity_poly.entity_id
_entity_poly.type
_entity_poly.pdbx_seq_one_letter_code
_entity_poly.pdbx_strand_id
1 'polypeptide(L)'
;MDATLQKHGAKHIYKVPEGLRELCTDITREVLRSQPREMYSFIADYIDLLLITRENAKVAVKIITNILKGTHTIMNILCQTGLTIEQIAAAAPRIQA
;
A
#
# COMPACT_ATOMS: atom_id res chain seq x y z
N MET A 1 -17.82 -23.92 4.69
CA MET A 1 -18.23 -23.98 6.11
C MET A 1 -17.47 -25.14 6.71
N ASP A 2 -16.54 -24.87 7.63
CA ASP A 2 -15.59 -25.88 8.10
C ASP A 2 -16.29 -26.86 9.06
N ALA A 3 -16.42 -28.12 8.66
CA ALA A 3 -17.19 -29.15 9.37
C ALA A 3 -16.61 -29.50 10.76
N THR A 4 -15.37 -29.08 11.03
CA THR A 4 -14.66 -29.34 12.29
C THR A 4 -15.10 -28.43 13.45
N LEU A 5 -15.57 -27.21 13.14
CA LEU A 5 -16.02 -26.22 14.14
C LEU A 5 -17.40 -26.56 14.73
N GLN A 6 -18.22 -27.31 14.00
CA GLN A 6 -19.57 -27.67 14.43
C GLN A 6 -19.59 -28.82 15.46
N LYS A 7 -18.53 -29.65 15.52
CA LYS A 7 -18.42 -30.77 16.46
C LYS A 7 -18.16 -30.36 17.92
N HIS A 8 -17.73 -29.12 18.19
CA HIS A 8 -17.27 -28.71 19.52
C HIS A 8 -18.23 -27.79 20.29
N GLY A 9 -19.48 -27.62 19.83
CA GLY A 9 -20.49 -26.84 20.58
C GLY A 9 -20.07 -25.38 20.87
N ALA A 10 -19.22 -24.79 20.02
CA ALA A 10 -18.74 -23.43 20.23
C ALA A 10 -19.92 -22.44 20.10
N LYS A 11 -20.29 -21.82 21.23
CA LYS A 11 -21.39 -20.84 21.34
C LYS A 11 -21.21 -19.62 20.42
N HIS A 12 -19.98 -19.33 20.00
CA HIS A 12 -19.64 -18.19 19.15
C HIS A 12 -18.67 -18.62 18.04
N ILE A 13 -19.02 -18.26 16.80
CA ILE A 13 -18.14 -18.39 15.63
C ILE A 13 -17.34 -17.10 15.52
N TYR A 14 -16.05 -17.16 15.83
CA TYR A 14 -15.14 -16.05 15.59
C TYR A 14 -14.67 -16.11 14.13
N LYS A 15 -14.95 -15.04 13.37
CA LYS A 15 -14.45 -14.92 12.00
C LYS A 15 -12.96 -14.60 12.05
N VAL A 16 -12.17 -15.37 11.31
CA VAL A 16 -10.76 -15.05 11.07
C VAL A 16 -10.71 -13.79 10.18
N PRO A 17 -9.96 -12.74 10.58
CA PRO A 17 -9.78 -11.57 9.74
C PRO A 17 -9.15 -11.93 8.40
N GLU A 18 -9.63 -11.30 7.33
CA GLU A 18 -9.00 -11.37 6.03
C GLU A 18 -7.54 -10.86 6.12
N GLY A 19 -6.60 -11.55 5.47
CA GLY A 19 -5.19 -11.18 5.50
C GLY A 19 -4.38 -11.73 6.68
N LEU A 20 -5.02 -12.25 7.74
CA LEU A 20 -4.29 -12.76 8.91
C LEU A 20 -3.44 -13.99 8.54
N ARG A 21 -3.97 -14.90 7.73
CA ARG A 21 -3.26 -16.11 7.32
C ARG A 21 -2.02 -15.77 6.49
N GLU A 22 -2.17 -14.82 5.58
CA GLU A 22 -1.11 -14.31 4.71
C GLU A 22 -0.01 -13.68 5.56
N LEU A 23 -0.38 -12.76 6.48
CA LEU A 23 0.55 -12.14 7.41
C LEU A 23 1.33 -13.17 8.24
N CYS A 24 0.63 -14.14 8.84
CA CYS A 24 1.28 -15.20 9.61
C CYS A 24 2.20 -16.07 8.74
N THR A 25 1.82 -16.34 7.49
CA THR A 25 2.64 -17.10 6.54
C THR A 25 3.93 -16.36 6.22
N ASP A 26 3.86 -15.04 5.98
CA ASP A 26 5.01 -14.21 5.66
C ASP A 26 5.96 -14.07 6.85
N ILE A 27 5.43 -13.81 8.05
CA ILE A 27 6.23 -13.80 9.29
C ILE A 27 6.93 -15.14 9.49
N THR A 28 6.20 -16.26 9.34
CA THR A 28 6.76 -17.60 9.50
C THR A 28 7.87 -17.86 8.48
N ARG A 29 7.67 -17.46 7.22
CA ARG A 29 8.68 -17.58 6.17
C ARG A 29 9.96 -16.83 6.55
N GLU A 30 9.85 -15.61 7.06
CA GLU A 30 11.01 -14.79 7.42
C GLU A 30 11.74 -15.31 8.66
N VAL A 31 11.03 -15.84 9.64
CA VAL A 31 11.64 -16.53 10.79
C VAL A 31 12.40 -17.78 10.34
N LEU A 32 11.78 -18.62 9.50
CA LEU A 32 12.43 -19.83 8.97
C LEU A 32 13.65 -19.50 8.11
N ARG A 33 13.60 -18.40 7.34
CA ARG A 33 14.71 -17.94 6.48
C ARG A 33 15.88 -17.41 7.29
N SER A 34 15.61 -16.63 8.33
CA SER A 34 16.64 -15.92 9.09
C SER A 34 17.19 -16.70 10.29
N GLN A 35 16.45 -17.71 10.78
CA GLN A 35 16.80 -18.52 11.95
C GLN A 35 17.28 -17.65 13.14
N PRO A 36 16.46 -16.69 13.59
CA PRO A 36 16.89 -15.71 14.59
C PRO A 36 17.07 -16.39 15.96
N ARG A 37 18.08 -15.94 16.72
CA ARG A 37 18.28 -16.40 18.11
C ARG A 37 17.16 -15.89 19.03
N GLU A 38 16.78 -14.62 18.87
CA GLU A 38 15.73 -13.96 19.64
C GLU A 38 14.48 -13.75 18.76
N MET A 39 13.59 -14.74 18.76
CA MET A 39 12.43 -14.76 17.85
C MET A 39 11.45 -13.61 18.09
N TYR A 40 11.17 -13.26 19.35
CA TYR A 40 10.21 -12.20 19.66
C TYR A 40 10.67 -10.83 19.16
N SER A 41 11.93 -10.46 19.42
CA SER A 41 12.51 -9.20 18.94
C SER A 41 12.53 -9.16 17.41
N PHE A 42 12.94 -10.26 16.77
CA PHE A 42 12.94 -10.35 15.31
C PHE A 42 11.55 -10.11 14.70
N ILE A 43 10.52 -10.75 15.26
CA ILE A 43 9.14 -10.60 14.75
C ILE A 43 8.64 -9.17 14.99
N ALA A 44 8.91 -8.57 16.15
CA ALA A 44 8.53 -7.20 16.47
C ALA A 44 9.16 -6.22 15.47
N ASP A 45 10.48 -6.29 15.28
CA ASP A 45 11.23 -5.43 14.35
C ASP A 45 10.73 -5.61 12.90
N TYR A 46 10.43 -6.86 12.51
CA TYR A 46 9.89 -7.15 11.19
C TYR A 46 8.51 -6.53 10.96
N ILE A 47 7.59 -6.65 11.94
CA ILE A 47 6.26 -6.05 11.85
C ILE A 47 6.35 -4.51 11.84
N ASP A 48 7.23 -3.92 12.65
CA ASP A 48 7.46 -2.47 12.66
C ASP A 48 7.93 -1.97 11.30
N LEU A 49 8.86 -2.68 10.65
CA LEU A 49 9.29 -2.36 9.29
C LEU A 49 8.14 -2.43 8.27
N LEU A 50 7.29 -3.45 8.37
CA LEU A 50 6.11 -3.57 7.50
C LEU A 50 5.14 -2.41 7.71
N LEU A 51 4.92 -1.98 8.96
CA LEU A 51 4.07 -0.84 9.29
C LEU A 51 4.62 0.46 8.72
N ILE A 52 5.92 0.73 8.92
CA ILE A 52 6.58 1.93 8.37
C ILE A 52 6.45 1.95 6.84
N THR A 53 6.72 0.83 6.19
CA THR A 53 6.62 0.70 4.73
C THR A 53 5.20 0.99 4.25
N ARG A 54 4.19 0.44 4.94
CA ARG A 54 2.77 0.68 4.63
C ARG A 54 2.40 2.14 4.76
N GLU A 55 2.80 2.82 5.84
CA GLU A 55 2.46 4.23 6.03
C GLU A 55 3.17 5.12 5.01
N ASN A 56 4.44 4.84 4.68
CA ASN A 56 5.15 5.55 3.63
C ASN A 56 4.49 5.36 2.25
N ALA A 57 4.02 4.15 1.94
CA ALA A 57 3.29 3.89 0.70
C ALA A 57 1.98 4.69 0.62
N LYS A 58 1.21 4.79 1.72
CA LYS A 58 -0.01 5.62 1.75
C LYS A 58 0.30 7.10 1.51
N VAL A 59 1.37 7.61 2.12
CA VAL A 59 1.81 9.00 1.92
C VAL A 59 2.22 9.22 0.46
N ALA A 60 2.99 8.31 -0.13
CA ALA A 60 3.39 8.39 -1.53
C ALA A 60 2.16 8.43 -2.47
N VAL A 61 1.18 7.54 -2.26
CA VAL A 61 -0.08 7.53 -3.03
C VAL A 61 -0.82 8.85 -2.91
N LYS A 62 -0.91 9.42 -1.71
CA LYS A 62 -1.56 10.73 -1.48
C LYS A 62 -0.84 11.85 -2.23
N ILE A 63 0.49 11.90 -2.18
CA ILE A 63 1.30 12.90 -2.88
C ILE A 63 1.07 12.80 -4.39
N ILE A 64 1.20 11.60 -4.96
CA ILE A 64 1.01 11.36 -6.40
C ILE A 64 -0.40 11.75 -6.82
N THR A 65 -1.42 11.39 -6.04
CA THR A 65 -2.82 11.74 -6.33
C THR A 65 -3.02 13.26 -6.36
N ASN A 66 -2.39 13.99 -5.44
CA ASN A 66 -2.51 15.45 -5.39
C ASN A 66 -1.78 16.13 -6.55
N ILE A 67 -0.57 15.66 -6.89
CA ILE A 67 0.18 16.14 -8.06
C ILE A 67 -0.65 15.91 -9.31
N LEU A 68 -1.18 14.70 -9.49
CA LEU A 68 -1.98 14.35 -10.66
C LEU A 68 -3.22 15.25 -10.79
N LYS A 69 -3.93 15.53 -9.69
CA LYS A 69 -5.07 16.45 -9.68
C LYS A 69 -4.66 17.88 -10.07
N GLY A 70 -3.54 18.37 -9.54
CA GLY A 70 -2.99 19.68 -9.89
C GLY A 70 -2.65 19.77 -11.38
N THR A 71 -1.93 18.77 -11.89
CA THR A 71 -1.57 18.69 -13.32
C THR A 71 -2.80 18.64 -14.21
N HIS A 72 -3.82 17.83 -13.88
CA HIS A 72 -5.07 17.80 -14.65
C HIS A 72 -5.78 19.16 -14.66
N THR A 73 -5.77 19.87 -13.54
CA THR A 73 -6.40 21.20 -13.44
C THR A 73 -5.69 22.20 -14.35
N ILE A 74 -4.36 22.26 -14.30
CA ILE A 74 -3.54 23.13 -15.16
C ILE A 74 -3.77 22.78 -16.63
N MET A 75 -3.74 21.48 -16.96
CA MET A 75 -3.94 21.01 -18.32
C MET A 75 -5.32 21.42 -18.87
N ASN A 76 -6.36 21.26 -18.06
CA ASN A 76 -7.72 21.65 -18.44
C ASN A 76 -7.81 23.16 -18.71
N ILE A 77 -7.19 24.01 -17.88
CA ILE A 77 -7.15 25.46 -18.10
C ILE A 77 -6.44 25.80 -19.42
N LEU A 78 -5.30 25.19 -19.70
CA LEU A 78 -4.54 25.46 -20.93
C LEU A 78 -5.28 24.95 -22.18
N CYS A 79 -5.96 23.81 -22.09
CA CYS A 79 -6.80 23.33 -23.19
C CYS A 79 -8.00 24.25 -23.44
N GLN A 80 -8.58 24.85 -22.39
CA GLN A 80 -9.66 25.83 -22.53
C GLN A 80 -9.23 27.12 -23.28
N THR A 81 -7.93 27.46 -23.29
CA THR A 81 -7.43 28.59 -24.09
C THR A 81 -7.23 28.23 -25.57
N GLY A 82 -7.62 27.03 -26.01
CA GLY A 82 -7.47 26.55 -27.38
C GLY A 82 -6.11 25.94 -27.70
N LEU A 83 -5.25 25.73 -26.70
CA LEU A 83 -3.96 25.07 -26.88
C LEU A 83 -4.14 23.55 -26.93
N THR A 84 -3.50 22.88 -27.88
CA THR A 84 -3.47 21.42 -27.91
C THR A 84 -2.45 20.87 -26.93
N ILE A 85 -2.58 19.59 -26.58
CA ILE A 85 -1.65 18.92 -25.66
C ILE A 85 -0.22 18.98 -26.19
N GLU A 86 -0.05 18.83 -27.50
CA GLU A 86 1.24 18.85 -28.17
C GLU A 86 1.92 20.23 -28.08
N GLN A 87 1.14 21.31 -28.23
CA GLN A 87 1.65 22.68 -28.10
C GLN A 87 2.07 22.98 -26.66
N ILE A 88 1.29 22.52 -25.68
CA ILE A 88 1.61 22.66 -24.24
C ILE A 88 2.89 21.87 -23.91
N ALA A 89 2.98 20.62 -24.37
CA ALA A 89 4.14 19.76 -24.15
C ALA A 89 5.41 20.32 -24.79
N ALA A 90 5.32 20.91 -26.00
CA ALA A 90 6.44 21.54 -26.68
C ALA A 90 6.92 22.83 -25.97
N ALA A 91 6.02 23.55 -25.29
CA ALA A 91 6.35 24.77 -24.56
C ALA A 91 6.89 24.51 -23.15
N ALA A 92 6.46 23.43 -22.48
CA ALA A 92 6.87 23.08 -21.11
C ALA A 92 8.39 23.14 -20.84
N PRO A 93 9.28 22.53 -21.66
CA PRO A 93 10.73 22.58 -21.41
C PRO A 93 11.34 23.98 -21.59
N ARG A 94 10.69 24.89 -22.31
CA ARG A 94 11.18 26.26 -22.53
C ARG A 94 10.92 27.19 -21.33
N ILE A 95 9.96 26.83 -20.48
CA ILE A 95 9.52 27.62 -19.32
C ILE A 95 10.18 27.12 -18.02
N GLN A 96 10.63 25.86 -18.01
CA GLN A 96 11.30 25.23 -16.86
C GLN A 96 12.83 25.49 -16.80
N ALA A 97 13.35 26.32 -17.72
CA ALA A 97 14.77 26.69 -17.80
C ALA A 97 15.10 27.93 -16.95
#